data_AF-A0A1G7Q3W8-F1
#
_entry.id   AF-A0A1G7Q3W8-F1
#
_cell.length_a   1.000
_cell.length_b   1.000
_cell.length_c   1.000
_cell.angle_alpha   90.00
_cell.angle_beta   90.00
_cell.angle_gamma   90.00
#
_symmetry.space_group_name_H-M   'P 1'
#
loop_
_entity.id
_entity.type
_entity.pdbx_description
1 polymer ?
#
loop_
_entity_poly.entity_id
_entity_poly.type
_entity_poly.pdbx_seq_one_letter_code
_entity_poly.pdbx_strand_id
1 'polypeptide(L)'
;MTGWKENMGMSQDTGLVKIYVPMSHKKTWQQEADEKNYKSTSKYLHELIQEARAIREEGFLAPQGSDQEVQRLKKKIEELEGRLAQAKQQSRDSVTIDDAAFLKQFLTEEYQTFDEVLQKVVESDTLDELLREPVEDELYFLAAREEVEFKHGHGWRLANGGER
;
A
#
# COMPACT_ATOMS: atom_id res chain seq x y z
N MET A 1 -9.42 57.32 2.81
CA MET A 1 -10.69 56.56 2.82
C MET A 1 -10.39 55.09 3.14
N THR A 2 -10.48 54.71 4.41
CA THR A 2 -10.19 53.35 4.93
C THR A 2 -11.32 52.81 5.81
N GLY A 3 -12.51 53.42 5.79
CA GLY A 3 -13.63 53.05 6.67
C GLY A 3 -14.15 51.61 6.51
N TRP A 4 -13.85 50.94 5.40
CA TRP A 4 -14.16 49.52 5.23
C TRP A 4 -13.27 48.60 6.09
N LYS A 5 -12.03 49.01 6.42
CA LYS A 5 -11.11 48.23 7.26
C LYS A 5 -11.59 48.19 8.71
N GLU A 6 -12.03 49.33 9.22
CA GLU A 6 -12.61 49.48 10.57
C GLU A 6 -13.93 48.71 10.70
N ASN A 7 -14.82 48.83 9.72
CA ASN A 7 -16.10 48.12 9.71
C ASN A 7 -15.98 46.59 9.59
N MET A 8 -14.86 46.08 9.08
CA MET A 8 -14.60 44.65 8.94
C MET A 8 -13.62 44.08 9.98
N GLY A 9 -13.16 44.89 10.94
CA GLY A 9 -12.21 44.46 11.97
C GLY A 9 -10.86 43.99 11.41
N MET A 10 -10.42 44.57 10.29
CA MET A 10 -9.19 44.15 9.59
C MET A 10 -7.99 45.02 9.97
N SER A 11 -6.80 44.42 9.99
CA SER A 11 -5.53 45.11 10.25
C SER A 11 -5.29 46.25 9.25
N GLN A 12 -4.60 47.31 9.71
CA GLN A 12 -4.15 48.43 8.87
C GLN A 12 -3.34 47.96 7.65
N ASP A 13 -2.64 46.83 7.77
CA ASP A 13 -1.82 46.22 6.71
C ASP A 13 -2.63 45.43 5.66
N THR A 14 -3.96 45.38 5.80
CA THR A 14 -4.81 44.63 4.87
C THR A 14 -5.03 45.42 3.57
N GLY A 15 -4.70 44.84 2.42
CA GLY A 15 -4.98 45.42 1.09
C GLY A 15 -6.30 44.91 0.49
N LEU A 16 -7.04 45.77 -0.22
CA LEU A 16 -8.20 45.35 -1.01
C LEU A 16 -7.77 45.06 -2.45
N VAL A 17 -8.01 43.84 -2.91
CA VAL A 17 -7.80 43.44 -4.31
C VAL A 17 -9.17 43.17 -4.96
N LYS A 18 -9.41 43.80 -6.11
CA LYS A 18 -10.61 43.54 -6.92
C LYS A 18 -10.27 42.51 -8.00
N ILE A 19 -11.03 41.42 -8.04
CA ILE A 19 -10.94 40.41 -9.09
C ILE A 19 -12.22 40.43 -9.93
N TYR A 20 -12.08 40.28 -11.24
CA TYR A 20 -13.19 40.19 -12.17
C TYR A 20 -13.32 38.75 -12.64
N VAL A 21 -14.47 38.13 -12.35
CA VAL A 21 -14.71 36.71 -12.61
C VAL A 21 -16.12 36.53 -13.17
N PRO A 22 -16.38 35.43 -13.92
CA PRO A 22 -17.73 35.07 -14.32
C PRO A 22 -18.67 34.99 -13.12
N MET A 23 -19.92 35.41 -13.32
CA MET A 23 -20.94 35.39 -12.27
C MET A 23 -21.24 33.98 -11.75
N SER A 24 -21.06 32.95 -12.58
CA SER A 24 -21.14 31.54 -12.17
C SER A 24 -20.15 31.23 -11.05
N HIS A 25 -18.87 31.54 -11.24
CA HIS A 25 -17.82 31.26 -10.25
C HIS A 25 -18.05 32.03 -8.95
N LYS A 26 -18.47 33.30 -9.05
CA LYS A 26 -18.81 34.09 -7.86
C LYS A 26 -19.91 33.44 -7.03
N LYS A 27 -20.97 32.93 -7.67
CA LYS A 27 -22.06 32.22 -6.97
C LYS A 27 -21.57 30.93 -6.33
N THR A 28 -20.77 30.14 -7.05
CA THR A 28 -20.18 28.90 -6.53
C THR A 28 -19.35 29.16 -5.28
N TRP A 29 -18.43 30.13 -5.32
CA TRP A 29 -17.59 30.46 -4.17
C TRP A 29 -18.38 30.99 -2.98
N GLN A 30 -19.51 31.66 -3.23
CA GLN A 30 -20.38 32.11 -2.16
C GLN A 30 -21.12 30.94 -1.52
N GLN A 31 -21.64 30.01 -2.32
CA GLN A 31 -22.27 28.78 -1.83
C GLN A 31 -21.29 27.92 -1.04
N GLU A 32 -20.08 27.69 -1.56
CA GLU A 32 -19.03 26.92 -0.87
C GLU A 32 -18.62 27.57 0.45
N ALA A 33 -18.55 28.91 0.49
CA ALA A 33 -18.25 29.65 1.71
C ALA A 33 -19.37 29.46 2.75
N ASP A 34 -20.64 29.56 2.34
CA ASP A 34 -21.79 29.39 3.22
C ASP A 34 -21.90 27.95 3.74
N GLU A 35 -21.73 26.95 2.87
CA GLU A 35 -21.73 25.52 3.21
C GLU A 35 -20.64 25.16 4.23
N LYS A 36 -19.46 25.75 4.08
CA LYS A 36 -18.32 25.53 4.99
C LYS A 36 -18.31 26.47 6.19
N ASN A 37 -19.40 27.20 6.46
CA ASN A 37 -19.57 28.12 7.58
C ASN A 37 -18.53 29.26 7.64
N TYR A 38 -18.07 29.74 6.49
CA TYR A 38 -17.19 30.91 6.44
C TYR A 38 -17.98 32.19 6.69
N LYS A 39 -17.38 33.10 7.47
CA LYS A 39 -17.96 34.42 7.75
C LYS A 39 -18.01 35.34 6.53
N SER A 40 -17.24 35.06 5.49
CA SER A 40 -17.26 35.81 4.22
C SER A 40 -16.59 35.04 3.10
N THR A 41 -17.02 35.31 1.86
CA THR A 41 -16.38 34.79 0.64
C THR A 41 -14.92 35.24 0.52
N SER A 42 -14.59 36.44 1.02
CA SER A 42 -13.20 36.94 1.01
C SER A 42 -12.27 36.09 1.89
N LYS A 43 -12.75 35.64 3.05
CA LYS A 43 -11.98 34.74 3.92
C LYS A 43 -11.78 33.37 3.28
N TYR A 44 -12.85 32.83 2.70
CA TYR A 44 -12.81 31.56 1.97
C TYR A 44 -11.79 31.59 0.83
N LEU A 45 -11.84 32.62 -0.01
CA LEU A 45 -10.90 32.79 -1.12
C LEU A 45 -9.47 33.01 -0.65
N HIS A 46 -9.26 33.69 0.48
CA HIS A 46 -7.92 33.87 1.04
C HIS A 46 -7.30 32.54 1.45
N GLU A 47 -8.04 31.68 2.14
CA GLU A 47 -7.56 30.35 2.55
C GLU A 47 -7.24 29.49 1.33
N LEU A 48 -8.12 29.43 0.32
CA LEU A 48 -7.84 28.72 -0.93
C LEU A 48 -6.55 29.21 -1.62
N ILE A 49 -6.28 30.51 -1.59
CA ILE A 49 -5.04 31.06 -2.16
C ILE A 49 -3.81 30.62 -1.36
N GLN A 50 -3.91 30.56 -0.03
CA GLN A 50 -2.79 30.10 0.81
C GLN A 50 -2.55 28.59 0.65
N GLU A 51 -3.62 27.78 0.59
CA GLU A 51 -3.51 26.35 0.29
C GLU A 51 -2.85 26.14 -1.07
N ALA A 52 -3.30 26.84 -2.11
CA ALA A 52 -2.70 26.74 -3.44
C ALA A 52 -1.23 27.19 -3.47
N ARG A 53 -0.82 28.13 -2.59
CA ARG A 53 0.58 28.53 -2.43
C ARG A 53 1.40 27.46 -1.71
N ALA A 54 0.89 26.94 -0.60
CA ALA A 54 1.54 25.86 0.15
C ALA A 54 1.77 24.63 -0.75
N ILE A 55 0.76 24.23 -1.53
CA ILE A 55 0.88 23.11 -2.46
C ILE A 55 1.92 23.39 -3.57
N ARG A 56 2.07 24.64 -4.02
CA ARG A 56 3.13 25.02 -4.97
C ARG A 56 4.52 25.03 -4.34
N GLU A 57 4.66 25.51 -3.11
CA GLU A 57 5.92 25.50 -2.36
C GLU A 57 6.38 24.07 -2.04
N GLU A 58 5.44 23.18 -1.72
CA GLU A 58 5.68 21.73 -1.54
C GLU A 58 5.87 20.99 -2.87
N GLY A 59 5.83 21.68 -4.02
CA GLY A 59 6.15 21.11 -5.33
C GLY A 59 5.05 20.25 -5.97
N PHE A 60 3.86 20.15 -5.37
CA PHE A 60 2.77 19.30 -5.85
C PHE A 60 2.09 19.81 -7.14
N LEU A 61 2.20 21.11 -7.44
CA LEU A 61 1.53 21.76 -8.58
C LEU A 61 2.50 22.38 -9.60
N ALA A 62 3.78 22.00 -9.62
CA ALA A 62 4.69 22.44 -10.67
C ALA A 62 4.23 21.86 -12.03
N PRO A 63 3.76 22.68 -12.99
CA PRO A 63 3.34 22.17 -14.30
C PRO A 63 4.60 21.76 -15.07
N GLN A 64 4.62 20.51 -15.53
CA GLN A 64 5.52 19.92 -16.55
C GLN A 64 6.75 19.11 -16.07
N GLY A 65 6.96 18.89 -14.77
CA GLY A 65 7.95 17.92 -14.27
C GLY A 65 7.36 16.60 -13.76
N SER A 66 6.06 16.59 -13.47
CA SER A 66 5.40 15.51 -12.72
C SER A 66 5.27 14.21 -13.51
N ASP A 67 5.01 14.25 -14.82
CA ASP A 67 4.73 13.01 -15.56
C ASP A 67 5.98 12.16 -15.81
N GLN A 68 7.13 12.79 -16.06
CA GLN A 68 8.40 12.07 -16.19
C GLN A 68 8.87 11.51 -14.85
N GLU A 69 8.72 12.27 -13.75
CA GLU A 69 9.11 11.78 -12.44
C GLU A 69 8.14 10.70 -11.94
N VAL A 70 6.84 10.82 -12.20
CA VAL A 70 5.86 9.76 -11.93
C VAL A 70 6.16 8.50 -12.74
N GLN A 71 6.51 8.61 -14.03
CA GLN A 71 6.92 7.44 -14.81
C GLN A 71 8.22 6.82 -14.31
N ARG A 72 9.19 7.64 -13.89
CA ARG A 72 10.45 7.18 -13.30
C ARG A 72 10.21 6.47 -11.97
N LEU A 73 9.36 7.03 -11.11
CA LEU A 73 8.97 6.44 -9.85
C LEU A 73 8.20 5.13 -10.07
N LYS A 74 7.29 5.06 -11.05
CA LYS A 74 6.61 3.82 -11.43
C LYS A 74 7.58 2.73 -11.89
N LYS A 75 8.52 3.06 -12.77
CA LYS A 75 9.57 2.12 -13.19
C LYS A 75 10.43 1.65 -12.01
N LYS A 76 10.71 2.55 -11.08
CA LYS A 76 11.50 2.22 -9.89
C LYS A 76 10.73 1.35 -8.90
N ILE A 77 9.42 1.55 -8.78
CA ILE A 77 8.54 0.66 -8.01
C ILE A 77 8.53 -0.73 -8.66
N GLU A 78 8.33 -0.83 -9.97
CA GLU A 78 8.33 -2.11 -10.70
C GLU A 78 9.68 -2.85 -10.58
N GLU A 79 10.80 -2.12 -10.66
CA GLU A 79 12.14 -2.68 -10.43
C GLU A 79 12.33 -3.16 -8.98
N LEU A 80 11.87 -2.38 -8.00
CA LEU A 80 11.97 -2.74 -6.58
C LEU A 80 11.06 -3.93 -6.24
N GLU A 81 9.86 -4.01 -6.81
CA GLU A 81 8.95 -5.15 -6.68
C GLU A 81 9.56 -6.41 -7.31
N GLY A 82 10.16 -6.30 -8.51
CA GLY A 82 10.88 -7.41 -9.13
C GLY A 82 12.07 -7.89 -8.29
N ARG A 83 12.84 -6.97 -7.71
CA ARG A 83 13.92 -7.30 -6.77
C ARG A 83 13.42 -7.91 -5.47
N LEU A 84 12.25 -7.48 -4.98
CA LEU A 84 11.64 -8.03 -3.77
C LEU A 84 11.08 -9.43 -4.03
N ALA A 85 10.49 -9.68 -5.20
CA ALA A 85 10.09 -11.01 -5.64
C ALA A 85 11.31 -11.94 -5.80
N GLN A 86 12.38 -11.46 -6.42
CA GLN A 86 13.63 -12.21 -6.56
C GLN A 86 14.30 -12.47 -5.21
N ALA A 87 14.30 -11.50 -4.29
CA ALA A 87 14.83 -11.67 -2.94
C ALA A 87 13.98 -12.62 -2.09
N LYS A 88 12.65 -12.59 -2.22
CA LYS A 88 11.76 -13.57 -1.60
C LYS A 88 11.98 -14.98 -2.17
N GLN A 89 12.23 -15.09 -3.47
CA GLN A 89 12.56 -16.36 -4.10
C GLN A 89 13.93 -16.87 -3.64
N GLN A 90 14.94 -15.99 -3.57
CA GLN A 90 16.26 -16.32 -3.01
C GLN A 90 16.26 -16.60 -1.50
N SER A 91 15.34 -16.01 -0.71
CA SER A 91 15.20 -16.34 0.71
C SER A 91 14.40 -17.62 0.95
N ARG A 92 13.47 -17.97 0.05
CA ARG A 92 12.86 -19.30 -0.01
C ARG A 92 13.91 -20.38 -0.36
N ASP A 93 14.93 -20.03 -1.14
CA ASP A 93 16.03 -20.93 -1.52
C ASP A 93 17.07 -21.19 -0.41
N SER A 94 17.04 -20.49 0.75
CA SER A 94 18.13 -20.60 1.74
C SER A 94 17.85 -21.51 2.94
N VAL A 95 16.64 -22.06 3.08
CA VAL A 95 16.35 -23.12 4.07
C VAL A 95 15.49 -24.17 3.40
N THR A 96 16.15 -25.12 2.75
CA THR A 96 15.52 -26.33 2.23
C THR A 96 15.59 -27.43 3.29
N ILE A 97 14.67 -28.40 3.25
CA ILE A 97 14.60 -29.50 4.25
C ILE A 97 15.90 -30.33 4.28
N ASP A 98 16.68 -30.28 3.19
CA ASP A 98 17.99 -30.90 3.03
C ASP A 98 19.17 -30.02 3.51
N ASP A 99 18.93 -28.84 4.08
CA ASP A 99 19.98 -28.01 4.65
C ASP A 99 20.53 -28.62 5.94
N ALA A 100 21.86 -28.81 5.97
CA ALA A 100 22.57 -29.30 7.14
C ALA A 100 22.44 -28.37 8.35
N ALA A 101 22.23 -27.06 8.15
CA ALA A 101 22.01 -26.12 9.25
C ALA A 101 20.61 -26.28 9.86
N PHE A 102 19.61 -26.67 9.07
CA PHE A 102 18.26 -27.00 9.54
C PHE A 102 18.28 -28.30 10.36
N LEU A 103 18.83 -29.38 9.80
CA LEU A 103 18.87 -30.69 10.47
C LEU A 103 19.64 -30.66 11.79
N LYS A 104 20.72 -29.87 11.89
CA LYS A 104 21.51 -29.72 13.12
C LYS A 104 20.74 -29.14 14.29
N GLN A 105 19.64 -28.41 14.05
CA GLN A 105 18.82 -27.82 15.13
C GLN A 105 18.03 -28.89 15.90
N PHE A 106 17.79 -30.04 15.28
CA PHE A 106 17.00 -31.14 15.85
C PHE A 106 17.86 -32.24 16.47
N LEU A 107 19.17 -32.24 16.17
CA LEU A 107 20.14 -33.19 16.71
C LEU A 107 20.63 -32.76 18.10
N THR A 108 20.86 -33.74 18.96
CA THR A 108 21.44 -33.55 20.32
C THR A 108 22.84 -34.15 20.41
N GLU A 109 23.52 -33.94 21.55
CA GLU A 109 24.81 -34.56 21.84
C GLU A 109 24.73 -36.09 22.07
N GLU A 110 23.53 -36.60 22.37
CA GLU A 110 23.26 -38.04 22.49
C GLU A 110 22.83 -38.66 21.15
N TYR A 111 23.11 -39.96 20.98
CA TYR A 111 22.67 -40.71 19.80
C TYR A 111 21.14 -40.80 19.74
N GLN A 112 20.58 -40.36 18.62
CA GLN A 112 19.16 -40.45 18.30
C GLN A 112 18.96 -41.39 17.11
N THR A 113 17.83 -42.08 17.09
CA THR A 113 17.40 -42.84 15.91
C THR A 113 16.88 -41.91 14.83
N PHE A 114 16.90 -42.37 13.58
CA PHE A 114 16.38 -41.58 12.46
C PHE A 114 14.90 -41.22 12.66
N ASP A 115 14.09 -42.15 13.16
CA ASP A 115 12.66 -41.94 13.38
C ASP A 115 12.38 -40.83 14.41
N GLU A 116 13.18 -40.77 15.48
CA GLU A 116 13.08 -39.71 16.50
C GLU A 116 13.43 -38.32 15.94
N VAL A 117 14.45 -38.24 15.09
CA VAL A 117 14.83 -36.98 14.43
C VAL A 117 13.75 -36.56 13.45
N LEU A 118 13.23 -37.50 12.64
CA LEU A 118 12.19 -37.24 11.66
C LEU A 118 10.90 -36.75 12.32
N GLN A 119 10.49 -37.37 13.43
CA GLN A 119 9.30 -36.95 14.17
C GLN A 119 9.45 -35.53 14.70
N LYS A 120 10.61 -35.17 15.27
CA LYS A 120 10.87 -33.80 15.75
C LYS A 120 10.85 -32.76 14.63
N VAL A 121 11.33 -33.12 13.44
CA VAL A 121 11.28 -32.24 12.26
C VAL A 121 9.82 -32.04 11.81
N VAL A 122 9.03 -33.11 11.74
CA VAL A 122 7.61 -33.04 11.32
C VAL A 122 6.73 -32.30 12.33
N GLU A 123 7.01 -32.45 13.62
CA GLU A 123 6.31 -31.74 14.70
C GLU A 123 6.79 -30.29 14.87
N SER A 124 7.78 -29.84 14.09
CA SER A 124 8.30 -28.48 14.21
C SER A 124 7.43 -27.47 13.47
N ASP A 125 7.10 -26.36 14.15
CA ASP A 125 6.43 -25.21 13.55
C ASP A 125 7.24 -24.64 12.37
N THR A 126 8.56 -24.78 12.40
CA THR A 126 9.47 -24.34 11.34
C THR A 126 9.21 -25.08 10.02
N LEU A 127 8.89 -26.37 10.06
CA LEU A 127 8.54 -27.13 8.86
C LEU A 127 7.16 -26.73 8.33
N ASP A 128 6.20 -26.49 9.24
CA ASP A 128 4.86 -26.01 8.87
C ASP A 128 4.95 -24.64 8.18
N GLU A 129 5.71 -23.70 8.72
CA GLU A 129 5.95 -22.39 8.09
C GLU A 129 6.63 -22.51 6.72
N LEU A 130 7.60 -23.42 6.58
CA LEU A 130 8.32 -23.63 5.32
C LEU A 130 7.41 -24.25 4.24
N LEU A 131 6.53 -25.17 4.62
CA LEU A 131 5.69 -25.92 3.68
C LEU A 131 4.33 -25.28 3.42
N ARG A 132 3.82 -24.43 4.32
CA ARG A 132 2.48 -23.83 4.23
C ARG A 132 2.29 -23.02 2.95
N GLU A 133 3.15 -22.03 2.70
CA GLU A 133 3.02 -21.19 1.50
C GLU A 133 3.19 -21.98 0.19
N PRO A 134 4.22 -22.83 0.03
CA PRO A 134 4.38 -23.62 -1.20
C PRO A 134 3.21 -24.58 -1.46
N VAL A 135 2.71 -25.25 -0.41
CA VAL A 135 1.57 -26.18 -0.54
C VAL A 135 0.30 -25.41 -0.88
N GLU A 136 0.07 -24.26 -0.26
CA GLU A 136 -1.09 -23.42 -0.56
C GLU A 136 -1.04 -22.88 -2.00
N ASP A 137 0.11 -22.33 -2.42
CA ASP A 137 0.33 -21.82 -3.79
C ASP A 137 0.07 -22.93 -4.83
N GLU A 138 0.60 -24.15 -4.61
CA GLU A 138 0.42 -25.29 -5.52
C GLU A 138 -1.03 -25.78 -5.53
N LEU A 139 -1.71 -25.82 -4.38
CA LEU A 139 -3.11 -26.23 -4.30
C LEU A 139 -4.03 -25.26 -5.06
N TYR A 140 -3.81 -23.95 -4.95
CA TYR A 140 -4.55 -22.97 -5.75
C TYR A 140 -4.23 -23.09 -7.24
N PHE A 141 -2.97 -23.38 -7.59
CA PHE A 141 -2.57 -23.62 -8.97
C PHE A 141 -3.27 -24.85 -9.57
N LEU A 142 -3.30 -25.97 -8.84
CA LEU A 142 -4.01 -27.18 -9.24
C LEU A 142 -5.54 -26.96 -9.31
N ALA A 143 -6.10 -26.11 -8.45
CA ALA A 143 -7.52 -25.77 -8.51
C ALA A 143 -7.86 -24.94 -9.74
N ALA A 144 -6.98 -24.02 -10.14
CA ALA A 144 -7.13 -23.27 -11.39
C ALA A 144 -7.11 -24.18 -12.64
N ARG A 145 -6.53 -25.38 -12.52
CA ARG A 145 -6.50 -26.42 -13.56
C ARG A 145 -7.61 -27.45 -13.46
N GLU A 146 -8.55 -27.28 -12.52
CA GLU A 146 -9.64 -28.21 -12.25
C GLU A 146 -9.15 -29.62 -11.82
N GLU A 147 -7.91 -29.74 -11.32
CA GLU A 147 -7.34 -31.01 -10.84
C GLU A 147 -7.70 -31.26 -9.37
N VAL A 148 -7.82 -30.19 -8.58
CA VAL A 148 -8.29 -30.21 -7.19
C VAL A 148 -9.44 -29.23 -6.99
N GLU A 149 -10.26 -29.49 -5.98
CA GLU A 149 -11.36 -28.63 -5.55
C GLU A 149 -11.19 -28.23 -4.10
N PHE A 150 -11.46 -26.97 -3.81
CA PHE A 150 -11.53 -26.44 -2.46
C PHE A 150 -12.98 -26.23 -2.03
N LYS A 151 -13.35 -26.76 -0.86
CA LYS A 151 -14.65 -26.49 -0.23
C LYS A 151 -14.43 -25.95 1.19
N HIS A 152 -14.97 -24.76 1.44
CA HIS A 152 -14.91 -24.14 2.75
C HIS A 152 -15.52 -25.06 3.82
N GLY A 153 -14.79 -25.29 4.92
CA GLY A 153 -15.17 -26.22 6.00
C GLY A 153 -14.86 -27.71 5.74
N HIS A 154 -14.43 -28.10 4.54
CA HIS A 154 -14.03 -29.48 4.21
C HIS A 154 -12.58 -29.59 3.72
N GLY A 155 -11.99 -28.49 3.23
CA GLY A 155 -10.61 -28.46 2.75
C GLY A 155 -10.50 -28.78 1.26
N TRP A 156 -9.38 -29.39 0.89
CA TRP A 156 -8.99 -29.69 -0.49
C TRP A 156 -9.28 -31.16 -0.83
N ARG A 157 -9.78 -31.42 -2.04
CA ARG A 157 -9.95 -32.78 -2.58
C ARG A 157 -9.47 -32.83 -4.03
N LEU A 158 -9.09 -34.00 -4.52
CA LEU A 158 -8.93 -34.21 -5.96
C LEU A 158 -10.30 -34.10 -6.64
N ALA A 159 -10.37 -33.38 -7.77
CA ALA A 159 -11.60 -33.15 -8.52
C ALA A 159 -12.09 -34.47 -9.16
N ASN A 160 -11.17 -35.19 -9.78
CA ASN A 160 -11.37 -36.54 -10.28
C ASN A 160 -10.78 -37.53 -9.28
N GLY A 161 -11.62 -38.33 -8.62
CA GLY A 161 -11.15 -39.41 -7.78
C GLY A 161 -10.20 -40.28 -8.60
N GLY A 162 -8.92 -40.29 -8.21
CA GLY A 162 -7.84 -40.85 -9.02
C GLY A 162 -8.22 -42.22 -9.56
N GLU A 163 -8.36 -42.33 -10.88
CA GLU A 163 -8.23 -43.64 -11.51
C GLU A 163 -6.80 -44.11 -11.25
N ARG A 164 -6.73 -45.31 -10.65
CA ARG A 164 -5.53 -46.04 -10.26
C ARG A 164 -4.52 -46.23 -11.37
#